data_AF-A0A645C3Q1-F1
#
_entry.id   AF-A0A645C3Q1-F1
#
_cell.length_a   1.000
_cell.length_b   1.000
_cell.length_c   1.000
_cell.angle_alpha   90.00
_cell.angle_beta   90.00
_cell.angle_gamma   90.00
#
_symmetry.space_group_name_H-M   'P 1'
#
loop_
_entity.id
_entity.type
_entity.pdbx_description
1 polymer ?
#
loop_
_entity_poly.entity_id
_entity_poly.type
_entity_poly.pdbx_seq_one_letter_code
_entity_poly.pdbx_strand_id
1 'polypeptide(L)'
;MIFLSHFDKMVDSEIEDIIEEISLVNSRATIFKEPWISLSGEEIIETINSMEAYEIQLKDRPDFIAANKIFETFSIDKLKAFTKGEIDTMPNFFNQKEFGFIVRAKGIIQLSTKELVYFDYTPHHYHWEYLNTVKTTKVTVIGTNLQKTKILRKFVSKLGVAPWAK
;
A
#
# COMPACT_ATOMS: atom_id res chain seq x y z
N MET A 1 -7.49 -8.86 -16.51
CA MET A 1 -6.03 -8.69 -16.61
C MET A 1 -5.45 -8.27 -15.27
N ILE A 2 -4.23 -8.72 -14.95
CA ILE A 2 -3.49 -8.37 -13.75
C ILE A 2 -2.12 -7.84 -14.19
N PHE A 3 -1.80 -6.62 -13.78
CA PHE A 3 -0.49 -6.02 -13.98
C PHE A 3 0.35 -6.28 -12.74
N LEU A 4 1.49 -6.92 -12.94
CA LEU A 4 2.41 -7.23 -11.87
C LEU A 4 3.57 -6.23 -11.90
N SER A 5 4.04 -5.78 -10.74
CA SER A 5 5.13 -4.80 -10.64
C SER A 5 6.08 -5.08 -9.48
N HIS A 6 7.20 -4.33 -9.44
CA HIS A 6 8.23 -4.38 -8.39
C HIS A 6 9.03 -5.70 -8.33
N PHE A 7 9.30 -6.32 -9.48
CA PHE A 7 10.16 -7.52 -9.58
C PHE A 7 11.62 -7.23 -9.86
N ASP A 8 12.06 -5.97 -9.88
CA ASP A 8 13.42 -5.57 -10.29
C ASP A 8 14.55 -6.22 -9.46
N LYS A 9 14.19 -6.84 -8.33
CA LYS A 9 15.10 -7.52 -7.39
C LYS A 9 14.85 -9.03 -7.26
N MET A 10 13.92 -9.60 -8.03
CA MET A 10 13.58 -11.02 -8.02
C MET A 10 14.21 -11.72 -9.22
N VAL A 11 14.47 -13.02 -9.09
CA VAL A 11 14.92 -13.84 -10.23
C VAL A 11 13.73 -14.41 -11.00
N ASP A 12 13.91 -14.72 -12.28
CA ASP A 12 12.82 -15.14 -13.17
C ASP A 12 12.03 -16.34 -12.63
N SER A 13 12.68 -17.30 -11.99
CA SER A 13 12.01 -18.47 -11.40
C SER A 13 11.06 -18.10 -10.26
N GLU A 14 11.42 -17.11 -9.43
CA GLU A 14 10.53 -16.63 -8.35
C GLU A 14 9.29 -15.93 -8.93
N ILE A 15 9.46 -15.22 -10.04
CA ILE A 15 8.36 -14.56 -10.73
C ILE A 15 7.42 -15.60 -11.34
N GLU A 16 7.95 -16.67 -11.93
CA GLU A 16 7.17 -17.78 -12.46
C GLU A 16 6.35 -18.48 -11.39
N ASP A 17 6.95 -18.78 -10.23
CA ASP A 17 6.24 -19.36 -9.08
C ASP A 17 5.05 -18.48 -8.63
N ILE A 18 5.26 -17.15 -8.55
CA ILE A 18 4.19 -16.19 -8.21
C ILE A 18 3.08 -16.19 -9.26
N ILE A 19 3.44 -16.26 -10.55
CA ILE A 19 2.48 -16.29 -11.66
C ILE A 19 1.64 -17.58 -11.60
N GLU A 20 2.26 -18.72 -11.30
CA GLU A 20 1.56 -19.98 -11.09
C GLU A 20 0.57 -19.89 -9.93
N GLU A 21 0.99 -19.40 -8.77
CA GLU A 21 0.11 -19.21 -7.61
C GLU A 21 -1.09 -18.30 -7.91
N ILE A 22 -0.87 -17.17 -8.58
CA ILE A 22 -1.95 -16.26 -8.99
C ILE A 22 -2.90 -16.96 -9.97
N SER A 23 -2.37 -17.74 -10.90
CA SER A 23 -3.15 -18.47 -11.90
C SER A 23 -3.99 -19.62 -11.29
N LEU A 24 -3.54 -20.21 -10.18
CA LEU A 24 -4.34 -21.17 -9.41
C LEU A 24 -5.59 -20.53 -8.81
N VAL A 25 -5.49 -19.27 -8.37
CA VAL A 25 -6.62 -18.51 -7.82
C VAL A 25 -7.50 -17.92 -8.93
N ASN A 26 -6.89 -17.46 -10.02
CA ASN A 26 -7.58 -16.80 -11.12
C ASN A 26 -6.98 -17.18 -12.48
N SER A 27 -7.33 -18.38 -12.95
CA SER A 27 -6.86 -18.92 -14.23
C SER A 27 -7.36 -18.16 -15.47
N ARG A 28 -8.33 -17.25 -15.30
CA ARG A 28 -8.87 -16.43 -16.39
C ARG A 28 -8.16 -15.09 -16.55
N ALA A 29 -7.33 -14.69 -15.60
CA ALA A 29 -6.63 -13.42 -15.69
C ALA A 29 -5.42 -13.53 -16.63
N THR A 30 -5.39 -12.72 -17.69
CA THR A 30 -4.16 -12.41 -18.40
C THR A 30 -3.21 -11.69 -17.44
N ILE A 31 -2.00 -12.22 -17.28
CA ILE A 31 -0.96 -11.66 -16.41
C ILE A 31 0.04 -10.88 -17.26
N PHE A 32 0.29 -9.63 -16.89
CA PHE A 32 1.24 -8.73 -17.54
C PHE A 32 2.41 -8.45 -16.59
N LYS A 33 3.61 -8.95 -16.94
CA LYS A 33 4.83 -8.84 -16.11
C LYS A 33 5.89 -7.88 -16.63
N GLU A 34 5.72 -7.36 -17.86
CA GLU A 34 6.63 -6.39 -18.46
C GLU A 34 6.63 -5.07 -17.66
N PRO A 35 7.67 -4.21 -17.74
CA PRO A 35 7.83 -3.01 -16.91
C PRO A 35 6.83 -1.88 -17.27
N TRP A 36 5.54 -2.12 -17.05
CA TRP A 36 4.47 -1.17 -17.38
C TRP A 36 4.49 0.13 -16.58
N ILE A 37 5.18 0.16 -15.42
CA ILE A 37 5.31 1.37 -14.61
C ILE A 37 6.02 2.49 -15.38
N SER A 38 6.94 2.14 -16.29
CA SER A 38 7.64 3.13 -17.11
C SER A 38 6.89 3.53 -18.38
N LEU A 39 5.79 2.85 -18.72
CA LEU A 39 5.00 3.15 -19.90
C LEU A 39 4.13 4.40 -19.67
N SER A 40 3.90 5.14 -20.76
CA SER A 40 2.91 6.21 -20.78
C SER A 40 1.50 5.65 -20.62
N GLY A 41 0.55 6.52 -20.25
CA GLY A 41 -0.86 6.12 -20.17
C GLY A 41 -1.40 5.63 -21.50
N GLU A 42 -0.97 6.24 -22.60
CA GLU A 42 -1.33 5.85 -23.97
C GLU A 42 -0.79 4.46 -24.32
N GLU A 43 0.47 4.18 -24.02
CA GLU A 43 1.11 2.86 -24.26
C GLU A 43 0.43 1.74 -23.46
N ILE A 44 0.05 2.03 -22.20
CA ILE A 44 -0.71 1.08 -21.39
C ILE A 44 -2.05 0.80 -22.06
N ILE A 45 -2.80 1.82 -22.46
CA ILE A 45 -4.11 1.65 -23.12
C ILE A 45 -3.99 0.83 -24.41
N GLU A 46 -2.99 1.12 -25.25
CA GLU A 46 -2.73 0.35 -26.47
C GLU A 46 -2.46 -1.12 -26.15
N THR A 47 -1.64 -1.39 -25.13
CA THR A 47 -1.36 -2.74 -24.64
C THR A 47 -2.65 -3.45 -24.21
N ILE A 48 -3.49 -2.79 -23.41
CA ILE A 48 -4.78 -3.36 -22.96
C ILE A 48 -5.65 -3.73 -24.16
N ASN A 49 -5.82 -2.79 -25.10
CA ASN A 49 -6.67 -2.98 -26.26
C ASN A 49 -6.15 -4.08 -27.20
N SER A 50 -4.83 -4.25 -27.30
CA SER A 50 -4.23 -5.32 -28.11
C SER A 50 -4.49 -6.72 -27.54
N MET A 51 -4.74 -6.81 -26.23
CA MET A 51 -4.97 -8.07 -25.50
C MET A 51 -6.46 -8.39 -25.33
N GLU A 52 -7.35 -7.41 -25.50
CA GLU A 52 -8.80 -7.60 -25.38
C GLU A 52 -9.44 -8.04 -26.70
N ALA A 53 -9.72 -9.33 -26.83
CA ALA A 53 -10.62 -9.89 -27.83
C ALA A 53 -11.70 -10.80 -27.20
N TYR A 54 -12.23 -10.50 -26.02
CA TYR A 54 -13.36 -11.26 -25.45
C TYR A 54 -14.23 -10.41 -24.49
N GLU A 55 -15.52 -10.28 -24.79
CA GLU A 55 -16.53 -9.86 -23.81
C GLU A 55 -16.68 -10.94 -22.73
N ILE A 56 -16.27 -10.63 -21.50
CA ILE A 56 -16.48 -11.52 -20.37
C ILE A 56 -17.91 -11.30 -19.85
N GLN A 57 -18.81 -12.24 -20.10
CA GLN A 57 -20.05 -12.32 -19.32
C GLN A 57 -19.69 -12.60 -17.86
N LEU A 58 -20.01 -11.65 -16.99
CA LEU A 58 -19.89 -11.78 -15.53
C LEU A 58 -20.91 -12.81 -15.01
N LYS A 59 -20.65 -14.11 -15.20
CA LYS A 59 -21.40 -15.18 -14.53
C LYS A 59 -20.67 -15.63 -13.27
N ASP A 60 -21.44 -15.67 -12.19
CA ASP A 60 -21.17 -16.25 -10.87
C ASP A 60 -19.72 -16.09 -10.39
N ARG A 61 -19.47 -14.96 -9.70
CA ARG A 61 -18.27 -14.82 -8.90
C ARG A 61 -18.38 -15.82 -7.72
N PRO A 62 -17.31 -16.57 -7.38
CA PRO A 62 -17.25 -17.22 -6.09
C PRO A 62 -17.44 -16.16 -4.98
N ASP A 63 -17.95 -16.57 -3.81
CA ASP A 63 -18.16 -15.69 -2.66
C ASP A 63 -16.84 -15.00 -2.28
N PHE A 64 -16.61 -13.81 -2.83
CA PHE A 64 -15.44 -13.02 -2.53
C PHE A 64 -15.63 -12.36 -1.18
N ILE A 65 -14.73 -12.65 -0.25
CA ILE A 65 -14.67 -11.94 1.02
C ILE A 65 -14.16 -10.53 0.72
N ALA A 66 -15.05 -9.54 0.80
CA ALA A 66 -14.69 -8.13 0.63
C ALA A 66 -13.50 -7.77 1.55
N ALA A 67 -12.54 -7.00 1.03
CA ALA A 67 -11.29 -6.69 1.74
C ALA A 67 -11.52 -6.07 3.13
N ASN A 68 -12.58 -5.28 3.29
CA ASN A 68 -12.97 -4.68 4.58
C ASN A 68 -13.47 -5.69 5.63
N LYS A 69 -13.77 -6.94 5.24
CA LYS A 69 -14.05 -8.04 6.18
C LYS A 69 -12.76 -8.70 6.68
N ILE A 70 -11.65 -8.54 5.96
CA ILE A 70 -10.35 -9.14 6.30
C ILE A 70 -9.47 -8.11 7.01
N PHE A 71 -9.40 -6.89 6.47
CA PHE A 71 -8.48 -5.86 6.92
C PHE A 71 -9.19 -4.75 7.71
N GLU A 72 -8.54 -4.33 8.78
CA GLU A 72 -8.88 -3.14 9.52
C GLU A 72 -8.16 -1.93 8.91
N THR A 73 -8.80 -0.76 9.01
CA THR A 73 -8.19 0.53 8.68
C THR A 73 -8.11 1.40 9.93
N PHE A 74 -6.96 2.02 10.16
CA PHE A 74 -6.72 2.94 11.27
C PHE A 74 -6.12 4.25 10.75
N SER A 75 -6.78 5.38 11.05
CA SER A 75 -6.36 6.71 10.58
C SER A 75 -6.04 7.66 11.73
N ILE A 76 -5.05 8.53 11.51
CA ILE A 76 -4.51 9.47 12.51
C ILE A 76 -4.31 10.84 11.85
N ASP A 77 -5.01 11.87 12.34
CA ASP A 77 -4.93 13.23 11.77
C ASP A 77 -4.07 14.19 12.63
N LYS A 78 -3.99 13.97 13.96
CA LYS A 78 -3.25 14.84 14.90
C LYS A 78 -1.79 14.40 15.05
N LEU A 79 -1.02 14.59 13.98
CA LEU A 79 0.35 14.10 13.88
C LEU A 79 1.35 15.04 14.56
N LYS A 80 2.38 14.47 15.19
CA LYS A 80 3.56 15.23 15.62
C LYS A 80 4.40 15.63 14.40
N ALA A 81 5.33 16.58 14.59
CA ALA A 81 6.36 16.81 13.60
C ALA A 81 7.39 15.66 13.59
N PHE A 82 7.89 15.31 12.40
CA PHE A 82 8.87 14.24 12.20
C PHE A 82 10.25 14.80 11.85
N THR A 83 11.29 14.07 12.22
CA THR A 83 12.63 14.29 11.67
C THR A 83 12.82 13.43 10.43
N LYS A 84 13.76 13.81 9.54
CA LYS A 84 14.08 13.01 8.35
C LYS A 84 14.49 11.56 8.70
N GLY A 85 15.30 11.39 9.75
CA GLY A 85 15.70 10.06 10.22
C GLY A 85 14.53 9.20 10.73
N GLU A 86 13.46 9.81 11.25
CA GLU A 86 12.24 9.07 11.61
C GLU A 86 11.47 8.60 10.38
N ILE A 87 11.53 9.34 9.26
CA ILE A 87 10.97 8.90 7.97
C ILE A 87 11.78 7.73 7.41
N ASP A 88 13.11 7.86 7.36
CA ASP A 88 13.98 6.84 6.79
C ASP A 88 13.89 5.49 7.54
N THR A 89 13.58 5.53 8.84
CA THR A 89 13.42 4.33 9.68
C THR A 89 11.97 3.87 9.86
N MET A 90 11.00 4.56 9.23
CA MET A 90 9.58 4.23 9.35
C MET A 90 9.21 2.80 8.90
N PRO A 91 9.83 2.23 7.85
CA PRO A 91 9.55 0.84 7.42
C PRO A 91 9.87 -0.20 8.48
N ASN A 92 10.91 0.02 9.28
CA ASN A 92 11.29 -0.89 10.36
C ASN A 92 10.18 -0.99 11.42
N PHE A 93 9.48 0.11 11.65
CA PHE A 93 8.29 0.12 12.50
C PHE A 93 7.14 -0.66 11.87
N PHE A 94 6.83 -0.45 10.59
CA PHE A 94 5.69 -1.15 9.95
C PHE A 94 5.90 -2.66 9.78
N ASN A 95 7.15 -3.13 9.69
CA ASN A 95 7.49 -4.54 9.59
C ASN A 95 7.46 -5.30 10.94
N GLN A 96 7.33 -4.60 12.06
CA GLN A 96 7.33 -5.25 13.37
C GLN A 96 5.95 -5.82 13.71
N LYS A 97 5.90 -7.15 13.92
CA LYS A 97 4.67 -7.89 14.27
C LYS A 97 3.97 -7.37 15.53
N GLU A 98 4.68 -6.67 16.42
CA GLU A 98 4.09 -6.11 17.63
C GLU A 98 3.08 -4.99 17.39
N PHE A 99 3.00 -4.46 16.16
CA PHE A 99 2.01 -3.47 15.74
C PHE A 99 0.83 -4.08 14.98
N GLY A 100 0.84 -5.41 14.77
CA GLY A 100 -0.08 -6.12 13.88
C GLY A 100 0.60 -6.47 12.55
N PHE A 101 -0.14 -7.09 11.65
CA PHE A 101 0.34 -7.38 10.30
C PHE A 101 -0.10 -6.24 9.36
N ILE A 102 0.78 -5.27 9.17
CA ILE A 102 0.51 -4.07 8.36
C ILE A 102 0.78 -4.40 6.88
N VAL A 103 -0.26 -4.32 6.06
CA VAL A 103 -0.19 -4.55 4.61
C VAL A 103 0.00 -3.26 3.83
N ARG A 104 -0.43 -2.12 4.37
CA ARG A 104 -0.20 -0.82 3.77
C ARG A 104 -0.17 0.29 4.82
N ALA A 105 0.69 1.27 4.62
CA ALA A 105 0.57 2.55 5.32
C ALA A 105 0.88 3.69 4.35
N LYS A 106 0.02 4.69 4.32
CA LYS A 106 0.26 5.94 3.59
C LYS A 106 0.12 7.12 4.52
N GLY A 107 0.85 8.17 4.25
CA GLY A 107 0.58 9.40 4.96
C GLY A 107 1.23 10.63 4.39
N ILE A 108 0.59 11.75 4.69
CA ILE A 108 1.17 13.09 4.54
C ILE A 108 1.58 13.53 5.94
N ILE A 109 2.86 13.79 6.13
CA ILE A 109 3.44 14.18 7.42
C ILE A 109 4.22 15.48 7.30
N GLN A 110 4.29 16.24 8.39
CA GLN A 110 5.07 17.45 8.46
C GLN A 110 6.42 17.19 9.13
N LEU A 111 7.50 17.66 8.51
CA LEU A 111 8.83 17.65 9.08
C LEU A 111 9.01 18.77 10.11
N SER A 112 9.99 18.60 10.99
CA SER A 112 10.45 19.65 11.92
C SER A 112 10.89 20.93 11.20
N THR A 113 11.36 20.82 9.95
CA THR A 113 11.68 21.91 9.01
C THR A 113 10.44 22.60 8.41
N LYS A 114 9.23 22.16 8.75
CA LYS A 114 7.92 22.58 8.22
C LYS A 114 7.56 22.07 6.83
N GLU A 115 8.48 21.42 6.14
CA GLU A 115 8.22 20.75 4.85
C GLU A 115 7.20 19.62 5.00
N LEU A 116 6.43 19.34 3.95
CA LEU A 116 5.50 18.23 3.90
C LEU A 116 6.11 17.08 3.10
N VAL A 117 5.92 15.86 3.59
CA VAL A 117 6.35 14.62 2.93
C VAL A 117 5.16 13.69 2.77
N TYR A 118 5.03 13.09 1.61
CA TYR A 118 4.19 11.91 1.38
C TYR A 118 5.05 10.66 1.53
N PHE A 119 4.53 9.64 2.22
CA PHE A 119 5.12 8.31 2.22
C PHE A 119 4.09 7.25 1.80
N ASP A 120 4.59 6.18 1.20
CA ASP A 120 3.85 4.98 0.84
C ASP A 120 4.64 3.75 1.23
N TYR A 121 4.03 2.89 2.02
CA TYR A 121 4.59 1.67 2.53
C TYR A 121 3.69 0.49 2.18
N THR A 122 4.29 -0.58 1.67
CA THR A 122 3.77 -1.95 1.69
C THR A 122 4.90 -2.87 2.17
N PRO A 123 4.63 -4.13 2.56
CA PRO A 123 5.70 -5.09 2.74
C PRO A 123 6.66 -5.07 1.53
N HIS A 124 7.95 -5.06 1.80
CA HIS A 124 9.04 -5.03 0.81
C HIS A 124 9.20 -3.74 -0.02
N HIS A 125 8.28 -2.77 0.06
CA HIS A 125 8.39 -1.51 -0.67
C HIS A 125 8.11 -0.30 0.21
N TYR A 126 9.03 0.66 0.17
CA TYR A 126 8.86 1.94 0.83
C TYR A 126 9.39 3.07 -0.04
N HIS A 127 8.59 4.11 -0.15
CA HIS A 127 8.95 5.33 -0.85
C HIS A 127 8.43 6.55 -0.09
N TRP A 128 9.17 7.64 -0.16
CA TRP A 128 8.71 8.94 0.31
C TRP A 128 9.24 10.07 -0.58
N GLU A 129 8.48 11.15 -0.66
CA GLU A 129 8.79 12.34 -1.47
C GLU A 129 8.31 13.62 -0.80
N TYR A 130 8.97 14.74 -1.12
CA TYR A 130 8.53 16.07 -0.69
C TYR A 130 7.28 16.50 -1.46
N LEU A 131 6.38 17.20 -0.78
CA LEU A 131 5.19 17.78 -1.37
C LEU A 131 5.35 19.29 -1.56
N ASN A 132 5.06 19.76 -2.77
CA ASN A 132 5.14 21.17 -3.13
C ASN A 132 3.84 21.95 -2.82
N THR A 133 2.80 21.26 -2.35
CA THR A 133 1.47 21.83 -2.07
C THR A 133 1.11 21.65 -0.61
N VAL A 134 0.49 22.67 -0.01
CA VAL A 134 -0.05 22.57 1.35
C VAL A 134 -1.20 21.56 1.35
N LYS A 135 -1.02 20.47 2.10
CA LYS A 135 -2.04 19.44 2.33
C LYS A 135 -2.21 19.21 3.82
N THR A 136 -3.37 18.71 4.21
CA THR A 136 -3.60 18.28 5.59
C THR A 136 -2.79 17.02 5.90
N THR A 137 -2.18 17.00 7.08
CA THR A 137 -1.40 15.86 7.52
C THR A 137 -2.32 14.74 7.98
N LYS A 138 -2.10 13.52 7.49
CA LYS A 138 -2.89 12.34 7.85
C LYS A 138 -2.08 11.09 7.59
N VAL A 139 -2.17 10.10 8.48
CA VAL A 139 -1.65 8.75 8.27
C VAL A 139 -2.80 7.77 8.29
N THR A 140 -2.80 6.82 7.35
CA THR A 140 -3.73 5.70 7.31
C THR A 140 -2.93 4.40 7.22
N VAL A 141 -3.23 3.47 8.14
CA VAL A 141 -2.62 2.14 8.25
C VAL A 141 -3.70 1.09 8.01
N ILE A 142 -3.37 0.08 7.20
CA ILE A 142 -4.25 -1.02 6.84
C ILE A 142 -3.54 -2.34 7.18
N GLY A 143 -4.26 -3.27 7.81
CA GLY A 143 -3.69 -4.56 8.21
C GLY A 143 -4.64 -5.42 9.02
N THR A 144 -4.12 -6.49 9.62
CA THR A 144 -4.85 -7.36 10.55
C THR A 144 -4.26 -7.27 11.96
N ASN A 145 -5.11 -7.44 12.97
CA ASN A 145 -4.74 -7.39 14.39
C ASN A 145 -3.94 -6.11 14.73
N LEU A 146 -4.43 -4.95 14.26
CA LEU A 146 -3.70 -3.70 14.41
C LEU A 146 -3.66 -3.28 15.89
N GLN A 147 -2.46 -3.11 16.43
CA GLN A 147 -2.28 -2.61 17.79
C GLN A 147 -2.42 -1.08 17.82
N LYS A 148 -3.63 -0.58 17.57
CA LYS A 148 -3.96 0.86 17.34
C LYS A 148 -3.35 1.81 18.37
N THR A 149 -3.34 1.45 19.66
CA THR A 149 -2.71 2.27 20.71
C THR A 149 -1.19 2.36 20.56
N LYS A 150 -0.52 1.25 20.25
CA LYS A 150 0.93 1.24 20.00
C LYS A 150 1.27 2.01 18.73
N ILE A 151 0.47 1.82 17.67
CA ILE A 151 0.61 2.55 16.42
C ILE A 151 0.48 4.05 16.67
N LEU A 152 -0.60 4.47 17.35
CA LEU A 152 -0.86 5.88 17.66
C LEU A 152 0.32 6.55 18.36
N ARG A 153 0.94 5.87 19.34
CA ARG A 153 2.11 6.38 20.08
C ARG A 153 3.30 6.75 19.19
N LYS A 154 3.46 6.09 18.04
CA LYS A 154 4.53 6.43 17.08
C LYS A 154 4.29 7.79 16.42
N PHE A 155 3.02 8.18 16.26
CA PHE A 155 2.63 9.33 15.43
C PHE A 155 2.22 10.58 16.22
N VAL A 156 2.04 10.51 17.54
CA VAL A 156 1.58 11.65 18.36
C VAL A 156 2.56 11.98 19.49
N SER A 157 2.65 13.27 19.87
CA SER A 157 3.56 13.72 20.95
C SER A 157 3.00 13.47 22.36
N LYS A 158 1.68 13.44 22.50
CA LYS A 158 0.96 13.09 23.73
C LYS A 158 -0.25 12.24 23.34
N LEU A 159 -0.49 11.18 24.12
CA LEU A 159 -1.76 10.47 24.05
C LEU A 159 -2.82 11.37 24.67
N GLY A 160 -3.59 12.08 23.84
CA GLY A 160 -4.87 12.61 24.31
C GLY A 160 -5.78 11.46 24.74
N VAL A 161 -6.77 11.75 25.60
CA VAL A 161 -7.85 10.80 25.93
C VAL A 161 -8.38 10.23 24.62
N ALA A 162 -8.27 8.90 24.46
CA ALA A 162 -8.42 8.19 23.19
C ALA A 162 -9.68 8.63 22.41
N PRO A 163 -9.57 9.31 21.26
CA PRO A 163 -10.74 9.78 20.50
C PRO A 163 -11.52 8.66 19.81
N TRP A 164 -11.00 7.42 19.80
CA TRP A 164 -11.56 6.28 19.09
C TRP A 164 -12.56 5.45 19.92
N ALA A 165 -12.94 5.91 21.12
CA ALA A 165 -14.06 5.38 21.88
C ALA A 165 -15.37 6.08 21.48
N LYS A 166 -15.81 5.87 20.24
CA LYS A 166 -17.22 5.96 19.82
C LYS A 166 -17.46 4.94 18.70
#